data_AF-A0A9D4G0Q8-F1
#
_entry.id   AF-A0A9D4G0Q8-F1
#
_cell.length_a   1.000
_cell.length_b   1.000
_cell.length_c   1.000
_cell.angle_alpha   90.00
_cell.angle_beta   90.00
_cell.angle_gamma   90.00
#
_symmetry.space_group_name_H-M   'P 1'
#
loop_
_entity.id
_entity.type
_entity.pdbx_description
1 polymer ?
#
loop_
_entity_poly.entity_id
_entity_poly.type
_entity_poly.pdbx_seq_one_letter_code
_entity_poly.pdbx_strand_id
1 'polypeptide(L)'
;MRFKLLVILVKVTPSRSHAGMSKASEHTILQFKDIRHLGNSLKRAVYSVNFSSNKFKRSSNANLKNRFALSIKHRCIAELKMAHKSYNGDLNQIKQYMPKVADAIVACFGGYCGEPCQASSLVCCGNYRQAKNYMPLTVKLRMTEGNKVLFLKLMDIMLSPLALDKTKFLTSTQKCEAVNRFLRSCKPKNDH
;
A
#
# COMPACT_ATOMS: atom_id res chain seq x y z
N MET A 1 -18.69 -17.82 25.69
CA MET A 1 -18.94 -17.49 24.27
C MET A 1 -17.60 -17.40 23.53
N ARG A 2 -17.28 -18.37 22.66
CA ARG A 2 -16.03 -18.38 21.89
C ARG A 2 -16.27 -17.73 20.52
N PHE A 3 -15.78 -16.51 20.32
CA PHE A 3 -15.79 -15.85 19.01
C PHE A 3 -14.71 -16.48 18.12
N LYS A 4 -15.13 -17.25 17.12
CA LYS A 4 -14.27 -17.69 16.02
C LYS A 4 -13.95 -16.47 15.15
N LEU A 5 -12.71 -15.97 15.26
CA LEU A 5 -12.16 -14.94 14.40
C LEU A 5 -11.93 -15.57 13.00
N LEU A 6 -12.85 -15.30 12.07
CA LEU A 6 -12.70 -15.72 10.68
C LEU A 6 -11.60 -14.84 10.01
N VAL A 7 -10.38 -15.34 10.00
CA VAL A 7 -9.26 -14.73 9.28
C VAL A 7 -9.45 -15.01 7.79
N ILE A 8 -9.99 -14.04 7.05
CA ILE A 8 -10.00 -14.07 5.59
C ILE A 8 -8.58 -13.76 5.11
N LEU A 9 -7.77 -14.80 4.95
CA LEU A 9 -6.51 -14.76 4.22
C LEU A 9 -6.83 -14.47 2.74
N VAL A 10 -6.64 -13.22 2.32
CA VAL A 10 -6.63 -12.86 0.90
C VAL A 10 -5.38 -13.51 0.28
N LYS A 11 -5.54 -14.74 -0.24
CA LYS A 11 -4.53 -15.40 -1.06
C LYS A 11 -4.35 -14.57 -2.33
N VAL A 12 -3.34 -13.70 -2.34
CA VAL A 12 -2.81 -13.12 -3.56
C VAL A 12 -2.02 -14.22 -4.26
N THR A 13 -2.67 -14.91 -5.21
CA THR A 13 -2.02 -15.94 -6.02
C THR A 13 -0.88 -15.32 -6.83
N PRO A 14 0.35 -15.86 -6.76
CA PRO A 14 1.41 -15.46 -7.68
C PRO A 14 1.04 -15.89 -9.10
N SER A 15 1.42 -15.10 -10.11
CA SER A 15 1.28 -15.49 -11.51
C SER A 15 2.08 -16.76 -11.80
N ARG A 16 1.53 -17.65 -12.64
CA ARG A 16 2.08 -18.97 -12.99
C ARG A 16 3.56 -18.93 -13.43
N SER A 17 4.01 -17.81 -13.98
CA SER A 17 5.38 -17.58 -14.45
C SER A 17 6.44 -17.57 -13.34
N HIS A 18 6.06 -17.34 -12.06
CA HIS A 18 7.01 -17.27 -10.95
C HIS A 18 7.13 -18.57 -10.13
N ALA A 19 6.25 -19.55 -10.34
CA ALA A 19 6.27 -20.80 -9.58
C ALA A 19 7.46 -21.71 -9.93
N GLY A 20 8.06 -21.53 -11.12
CA GLY A 20 9.16 -22.37 -11.60
C GLY A 20 10.53 -22.08 -10.99
N MET A 21 10.81 -20.83 -10.57
CA MET A 21 12.16 -20.43 -10.15
C MET A 21 12.47 -20.67 -8.67
N SER A 22 11.46 -20.95 -7.85
CA SER A 22 11.62 -21.07 -6.39
C SER A 22 12.03 -22.49 -5.95
N LYS A 23 12.09 -23.46 -6.88
CA LYS A 23 12.34 -24.88 -6.57
C LYS A 23 13.80 -25.33 -6.71
N ALA A 24 14.72 -24.45 -7.10
CA ALA A 24 16.09 -24.82 -7.47
C ALA A 24 17.19 -24.29 -6.51
N SER A 25 16.84 -23.73 -5.35
CA SER A 25 17.81 -23.16 -4.42
C SER A 25 17.40 -23.42 -2.97
N GLU A 26 18.32 -23.95 -2.15
CA GLU A 26 18.16 -24.10 -0.69
C GLU A 26 18.06 -22.74 0.03
N HIS A 27 18.30 -21.63 -0.67
CA HIS A 27 18.11 -20.30 -0.13
C HIS A 27 16.68 -19.83 -0.34
N THR A 28 16.08 -19.29 0.72
CA THR A 28 14.77 -18.62 0.64
C THR A 28 14.90 -17.36 -0.22
N ILE A 29 14.57 -17.45 -1.51
CA ILE A 29 14.58 -16.31 -2.42
C ILE A 29 13.41 -15.39 -2.04
N LEU A 30 13.72 -14.28 -1.35
CA LEU A 30 12.74 -13.23 -1.09
C LEU A 30 12.37 -12.55 -2.42
N GLN A 31 11.14 -12.77 -2.87
CA GLN A 31 10.61 -12.10 -4.05
C GLN A 31 10.34 -10.62 -3.72
N PHE A 32 11.27 -9.74 -4.10
CA PHE A 32 11.07 -8.30 -4.02
C PHE A 32 9.92 -7.86 -4.93
N LYS A 33 9.17 -6.86 -4.46
CA LYS A 33 8.00 -6.34 -5.17
C LYS A 33 8.17 -4.86 -5.47
N ASP A 34 7.75 -4.47 -6.67
CA ASP A 34 7.59 -3.07 -7.04
C ASP A 34 6.43 -2.45 -6.24
N ILE A 35 6.68 -1.30 -5.61
CA ILE A 35 5.67 -0.52 -4.88
C ILE A 35 4.43 -0.20 -5.74
N ARG A 36 4.58 -0.10 -7.07
CA ARG A 36 3.48 0.14 -8.01
C ARG A 36 2.55 -1.07 -8.09
N HIS A 37 3.11 -2.28 -8.07
CA HIS A 37 2.32 -3.51 -8.09
C HIS A 37 1.57 -3.73 -6.77
N LEU A 38 2.21 -3.45 -5.64
CA LEU A 38 1.55 -3.47 -4.33
C LEU A 38 0.47 -2.40 -4.22
N GLY A 39 0.76 -1.17 -4.65
CA GLY A 39 -0.24 -0.09 -4.69
C GLY A 39 -1.43 -0.41 -5.59
N ASN A 40 -1.21 -1.07 -6.74
CA ASN A 40 -2.31 -1.54 -7.59
C ASN A 40 -3.11 -2.67 -6.92
N SER A 41 -2.46 -3.54 -6.15
CA SER A 41 -3.14 -4.59 -5.38
C SER A 41 -3.99 -4.00 -4.25
N LEU A 42 -3.46 -3.02 -3.52
CA LEU A 42 -4.20 -2.22 -2.54
C LEU A 42 -5.41 -1.53 -3.17
N LYS A 43 -5.22 -0.84 -4.31
CA LYS A 43 -6.33 -0.20 -5.04
C LYS A 43 -7.45 -1.20 -5.36
N ARG A 44 -7.10 -2.38 -5.90
CA ARG A 44 -8.08 -3.42 -6.22
C ARG A 44 -8.81 -3.93 -4.98
N ALA A 45 -8.07 -4.18 -3.90
CA ALA A 45 -8.65 -4.64 -2.64
C ALA A 45 -9.64 -3.61 -2.06
N VAL A 46 -9.25 -2.33 -1.99
CA VAL A 46 -10.16 -1.26 -1.54
C VAL A 46 -11.40 -1.19 -2.44
N TYR A 47 -11.21 -1.21 -3.76
CA TYR A 47 -12.32 -1.11 -4.71
C TYR A 47 -13.35 -2.25 -4.55
N SER A 48 -12.86 -3.46 -4.27
CA SER A 48 -13.71 -4.65 -4.07
C SER A 48 -14.49 -4.64 -2.77
N VAL A 49 -14.08 -3.85 -1.77
CA VAL A 49 -14.72 -3.83 -0.47
C VAL A 49 -16.03 -3.03 -0.50
N ASN A 50 -17.05 -3.58 0.14
CA ASN A 50 -18.31 -2.91 0.40
C ASN A 50 -18.32 -2.39 1.84
N PHE A 51 -18.15 -1.08 2.00
CA PHE A 51 -18.21 -0.43 3.31
C PHE A 51 -19.67 -0.35 3.80
N SER A 52 -19.88 -0.71 5.07
CA SER A 52 -21.21 -0.82 5.71
C SER A 52 -22.05 0.45 5.64
N SER A 53 -21.41 1.63 5.68
CA SER A 53 -22.05 2.92 5.49
C SER A 53 -22.03 3.29 4.01
N ASN A 54 -22.94 2.69 3.24
CA ASN A 54 -23.04 2.87 1.81
C ASN A 54 -23.56 4.30 1.48
N LYS A 55 -22.72 5.33 1.68
CA LYS A 55 -23.00 6.72 1.28
C LYS A 55 -22.75 6.95 -0.21
N PHE A 56 -22.25 5.96 -0.94
CA PHE A 56 -22.15 5.99 -2.39
C PHE A 56 -23.50 5.67 -3.07
N LYS A 57 -24.63 6.13 -2.49
CA LYS A 57 -25.99 5.88 -3.00
C LYS A 57 -26.27 6.77 -4.21
N ARG A 58 -26.00 6.21 -5.40
CA ARG A 58 -26.52 6.51 -6.77
C ARG A 58 -25.39 6.33 -7.79
N SER A 59 -25.75 6.17 -9.06
CA SER A 59 -24.97 5.80 -10.27
C SER A 59 -23.51 6.30 -10.41
N SER A 60 -23.02 7.24 -9.60
CA SER A 60 -21.60 7.65 -9.48
C SER A 60 -20.74 6.76 -8.56
N ASN A 61 -21.28 5.63 -8.07
CA ASN A 61 -20.65 4.77 -7.06
C ASN A 61 -19.32 4.16 -7.53
N ALA A 62 -19.24 3.65 -8.76
CA ALA A 62 -18.00 3.05 -9.28
C ALA A 62 -16.88 4.07 -9.43
N ASN A 63 -17.19 5.26 -9.93
CA ASN A 63 -16.20 6.31 -10.15
C ASN A 63 -15.69 6.88 -8.82
N LEU A 64 -16.59 7.09 -7.84
CA LEU A 64 -16.22 7.50 -6.49
C LEU A 64 -15.41 6.42 -5.75
N LYS A 65 -15.80 5.14 -5.84
CA LYS A 65 -15.00 4.03 -5.30
C LYS A 65 -13.61 3.97 -5.91
N ASN A 66 -13.51 4.16 -7.23
CA ASN A 66 -12.22 4.18 -7.92
C ASN A 66 -11.35 5.37 -7.49
N ARG A 67 -11.92 6.57 -7.37
CA ARG A 67 -11.23 7.77 -6.85
C ARG A 67 -10.80 7.59 -5.39
N PHE A 68 -11.61 6.95 -4.57
CA PHE A 68 -11.28 6.62 -3.19
C PHE A 68 -10.11 5.64 -3.11
N ALA A 69 -10.19 4.53 -3.85
CA ALA A 69 -9.12 3.54 -3.94
C ALA A 69 -7.81 4.15 -4.47
N LEU A 70 -7.90 5.06 -5.44
CA LEU A 70 -6.74 5.80 -5.96
C LEU A 70 -6.13 6.72 -4.90
N SER A 71 -6.97 7.39 -4.11
CA SER A 71 -6.54 8.26 -3.02
C SER A 71 -5.72 7.51 -1.98
N ILE A 72 -6.23 6.35 -1.53
CA ILE A 72 -5.52 5.52 -0.54
C ILE A 72 -4.22 4.99 -1.12
N LYS A 73 -4.24 4.47 -2.36
CA LYS A 73 -3.04 4.01 -3.05
C LYS A 73 -1.98 5.10 -3.08
N HIS A 74 -2.31 6.28 -3.60
CA HIS A 74 -1.33 7.36 -3.75
C HIS A 74 -0.83 7.86 -2.40
N ARG A 75 -1.74 7.96 -1.43
CA ARG A 75 -1.41 8.38 -0.08
C ARG A 75 -0.39 7.44 0.56
N CYS A 76 -0.67 6.14 0.57
CA CYS A 76 0.21 5.17 1.19
C CYS A 76 1.56 5.05 0.45
N ILE A 77 1.59 5.21 -0.88
CA ILE A 77 2.87 5.26 -1.64
C ILE A 77 3.67 6.50 -1.26
N ALA A 78 3.01 7.64 -1.10
CA ALA A 78 3.68 8.89 -0.74
C ALA A 78 4.28 8.82 0.67
N GLU A 79 3.52 8.30 1.65
CA GLU A 79 4.03 8.07 3.01
C GLU A 79 5.24 7.14 2.99
N LEU A 80 5.15 6.01 2.28
CA LEU A 80 6.25 5.04 2.21
C LEU A 80 7.52 5.67 1.62
N LYS A 81 7.38 6.42 0.51
CA LYS A 81 8.52 7.13 -0.08
C LYS A 81 9.13 8.16 0.87
N MET A 82 8.28 8.91 1.58
CA MET A 82 8.76 9.88 2.56
C MET A 82 9.39 9.22 3.78
N ALA A 83 8.91 8.06 4.21
CA ALA A 83 9.51 7.30 5.29
C ALA A 83 10.92 6.83 4.93
N HIS A 84 11.10 6.26 3.73
CA HIS A 84 12.43 5.90 3.25
C HIS A 84 13.36 7.12 3.15
N LYS A 85 12.84 8.29 2.77
CA LYS A 85 13.63 9.53 2.76
C LYS A 85 13.98 10.01 4.18
N SER A 86 13.02 9.98 5.10
CA SER A 86 13.18 10.55 6.45
C SER A 86 14.04 9.66 7.36
N TYR A 87 13.97 8.34 7.17
CA TYR A 87 14.71 7.36 7.95
C TYR A 87 15.91 6.79 7.18
N ASN A 88 16.36 7.44 6.10
CA ASN A 88 17.50 7.00 5.26
C ASN A 88 17.42 5.52 4.82
N GLY A 89 16.21 5.00 4.64
CA GLY A 89 15.97 3.60 4.29
C GLY A 89 16.12 2.60 5.43
N ASP A 90 16.26 3.03 6.69
CA ASP A 90 16.26 2.15 7.85
C ASP A 90 14.89 1.47 8.00
N LEU A 91 14.83 0.22 7.58
CA LEU A 91 13.61 -0.58 7.61
C LEU A 91 13.07 -0.81 9.02
N ASN A 92 13.93 -0.89 10.04
CA ASN A 92 13.46 -1.17 11.41
C ASN A 92 12.68 0.03 11.93
N GLN A 93 13.20 1.23 11.71
CA GLN A 93 12.50 2.48 12.05
C GLN A 93 11.21 2.63 11.24
N ILE A 94 11.27 2.36 9.93
CA ILE A 94 10.08 2.43 9.05
C ILE A 94 9.00 1.46 9.53
N LYS A 95 9.35 0.20 9.87
CA LYS A 95 8.40 -0.80 10.37
C LYS A 95 7.76 -0.40 11.69
N GLN A 96 8.51 0.22 12.60
CA GLN A 96 7.97 0.71 13.88
C GLN A 96 7.04 1.92 13.68
N TYR A 97 7.31 2.75 12.67
CA TYR A 97 6.58 3.99 12.43
C TYR A 97 5.32 3.81 11.57
N MET A 98 5.33 2.91 10.59
CA MET A 98 4.23 2.72 9.63
C MET A 98 2.85 2.40 10.25
N PRO A 99 2.72 1.66 11.36
CA PRO A 99 1.43 1.47 12.02
C PRO A 99 0.76 2.80 12.40
N LYS A 100 1.53 3.74 12.97
CA LYS A 100 1.02 5.07 13.34
C LYS A 100 0.57 5.88 12.14
N VAL A 101 1.30 5.77 11.03
CA VAL A 101 0.91 6.37 9.74
C VAL A 101 -0.41 5.79 9.25
N ALA A 102 -0.63 4.47 9.39
CA ALA A 102 -1.85 3.83 8.97
C ALA A 102 -3.06 4.33 9.78
N ASP A 103 -2.92 4.45 11.10
CA ASP A 103 -3.95 5.02 11.97
C ASP A 103 -4.26 6.48 11.59
N ALA A 104 -3.24 7.29 11.32
CA ALA A 104 -3.42 8.67 10.87
C ALA A 104 -4.17 8.76 9.53
N ILE A 105 -3.86 7.87 8.58
CA ILE A 105 -4.59 7.81 7.30
C ILE A 105 -6.06 7.46 7.53
N VAL A 106 -6.36 6.47 8.36
CA VAL A 106 -7.74 6.08 8.69
C VAL A 106 -8.50 7.26 9.31
N ALA A 107 -7.90 7.92 10.31
CA ALA A 107 -8.47 9.09 10.97
C ALA A 107 -8.72 10.23 9.97
N CYS A 108 -7.75 10.50 9.10
CA CYS A 108 -7.83 11.54 8.08
C CYS A 108 -8.98 11.30 7.09
N PHE A 109 -9.13 10.07 6.58
CA PHE A 109 -10.26 9.73 5.70
C PHE A 109 -11.60 9.67 6.44
N GLY A 110 -11.59 9.45 7.76
CA GLY A 110 -12.76 9.60 8.63
C GLY A 110 -13.22 11.04 8.89
N GLY A 111 -12.45 12.04 8.41
CA GLY A 111 -12.76 13.46 8.59
C GLY A 111 -12.01 14.12 9.75
N TYR A 112 -11.12 13.41 10.42
CA TYR A 112 -10.29 13.91 11.52
C TYR A 112 -8.87 14.21 11.02
N CYS A 113 -8.77 15.00 9.96
CA CYS A 113 -7.49 15.53 9.52
C CYS A 113 -7.11 16.68 10.48
N GLY A 114 -5.96 16.56 11.13
CA GLY A 114 -5.58 17.39 12.28
C GLY A 114 -4.39 16.79 13.01
N GLU A 115 -4.50 16.72 14.33
CA GLU A 115 -3.48 16.19 15.24
C GLU A 115 -2.94 14.79 14.84
N PRO A 116 -3.76 13.79 14.44
CA PRO A 116 -3.22 12.49 14.03
C PRO A 116 -2.29 12.56 12.82
N CYS A 117 -2.60 13.45 11.86
CA CYS A 117 -1.73 13.69 10.72
C CYS A 117 -0.47 14.47 11.13
N GLN A 118 -0.59 15.50 11.98
CA GLN A 118 0.57 16.25 12.45
C GLN A 118 1.55 15.38 13.22
N ALA A 119 1.05 14.48 14.06
CA ALA A 119 1.86 13.61 14.89
C ALA A 119 2.53 12.48 14.10
N SER A 120 1.84 11.89 13.13
CA SER A 120 2.25 10.62 12.53
C SER A 120 2.40 10.62 11.01
N SER A 121 1.81 11.55 10.28
CA SER A 121 1.94 11.57 8.83
C SER A 121 3.20 12.28 8.36
N LEU A 122 3.87 11.72 7.34
CA LEU A 122 5.03 12.33 6.69
C LEU A 122 4.65 13.15 5.46
N VAL A 123 3.39 13.09 5.01
CA VAL A 123 2.91 13.81 3.80
C VAL A 123 1.63 14.63 4.00
N CYS A 124 0.98 14.60 5.16
CA CYS A 124 -0.10 15.56 5.48
C CYS A 124 0.30 16.37 6.70
N CYS A 125 0.27 17.69 6.54
CA CYS A 125 0.52 18.64 7.62
C CYS A 125 -0.64 18.79 8.62
N GLY A 126 -1.74 18.06 8.47
CA GLY A 126 -2.93 18.11 9.34
C GLY A 126 -3.73 19.42 9.33
N ASN A 127 -3.32 20.44 8.57
CA ASN A 127 -3.99 21.76 8.59
C ASN A 127 -5.29 21.83 7.77
N TYR A 128 -5.76 20.72 7.22
CA TYR A 128 -6.94 20.69 6.34
C TYR A 128 -8.08 19.94 7.02
N ARG A 129 -9.33 20.33 6.75
CA ARG A 129 -10.53 19.58 7.19
C ARG A 129 -10.63 18.18 6.55
N GLN A 130 -9.94 17.96 5.43
CA GLN A 130 -9.85 16.69 4.72
C GLN A 130 -8.52 16.62 3.98
N ALA A 131 -7.92 15.42 3.86
CA ALA A 131 -6.72 15.24 3.03
C ALA A 131 -6.95 15.75 1.60
N LYS A 132 -5.93 16.41 1.02
CA LYS A 132 -5.83 16.58 -0.44
C LYS A 132 -5.82 15.19 -1.07
N ASN A 133 -6.94 14.80 -1.64
CA ASN A 133 -7.15 13.48 -2.19
C ASN A 133 -7.99 13.57 -3.47
N TYR A 134 -8.23 12.44 -4.12
CA TYR A 134 -9.03 12.41 -5.33
C TYR A 134 -10.53 12.42 -5.03
N MET A 135 -11.00 12.61 -3.80
CA MET A 135 -12.43 12.67 -3.48
C MET A 135 -12.99 14.09 -3.66
N PRO A 136 -14.24 14.24 -4.12
CA PRO A 136 -14.92 15.53 -4.07
C PRO A 136 -15.09 15.99 -2.61
N LEU A 137 -14.98 17.31 -2.37
CA LEU A 137 -15.14 17.94 -1.05
C LEU A 137 -16.52 17.68 -0.41
N THR A 138 -17.53 17.39 -1.23
CA THR A 138 -18.89 17.07 -0.79
C THR A 138 -19.02 15.67 -0.20
N VAL A 139 -18.05 14.78 -0.44
CA VAL A 139 -18.09 13.39 0.02
C VAL A 139 -17.41 13.25 1.38
N LYS A 140 -18.23 13.11 2.42
CA LYS A 140 -17.78 12.76 3.77
C LYS A 140 -17.92 11.26 4.01
N LEU A 141 -16.81 10.57 4.17
CA LEU A 141 -16.79 9.17 4.57
C LEU A 141 -17.10 9.08 6.07
N ARG A 142 -18.15 8.34 6.45
CA ARG A 142 -18.37 8.00 7.85
C ARG A 142 -17.62 6.70 8.14
N MET A 143 -16.53 6.79 8.90
CA MET A 143 -15.77 5.61 9.29
C MET A 143 -16.36 5.03 10.57
N THR A 144 -17.20 3.99 10.44
CA THR A 144 -17.63 3.16 11.57
C THR A 144 -16.45 2.37 12.11
N GLU A 145 -16.52 1.89 13.35
CA GLU A 145 -15.42 1.13 13.96
C GLU A 145 -15.07 -0.12 13.14
N GLY A 146 -16.07 -0.85 12.64
CA GLY A 146 -15.86 -1.99 11.74
C GLY A 146 -15.19 -1.59 10.41
N ASN A 147 -15.52 -0.41 9.86
CA ASN A 147 -14.87 0.07 8.64
C ASN A 147 -13.41 0.46 8.91
N LYS A 148 -13.08 1.02 10.09
CA LYS A 148 -11.69 1.35 10.47
C LYS A 148 -10.81 0.11 10.51
N VAL A 149 -11.26 -0.94 11.19
CA VAL A 149 -10.54 -2.23 11.27
C VAL A 149 -10.33 -2.82 9.88
N LEU A 150 -11.35 -2.78 9.03
CA LEU A 150 -11.23 -3.24 7.65
C LEU A 150 -10.22 -2.41 6.86
N PHE A 151 -10.21 -1.09 7.07
CA PHE A 151 -9.30 -0.18 6.40
C PHE A 151 -7.84 -0.43 6.76
N LEU A 152 -7.55 -0.62 8.05
CA LEU A 152 -6.21 -1.00 8.52
C LEU A 152 -5.73 -2.30 7.89
N LYS A 153 -6.59 -3.34 7.87
CA LYS A 153 -6.27 -4.61 7.20
C LYS A 153 -6.00 -4.47 5.72
N LEU A 154 -6.68 -3.55 5.02
CA LEU A 154 -6.38 -3.26 3.63
C LEU A 154 -5.02 -2.60 3.48
N MET A 155 -4.67 -1.66 4.37
CA MET A 155 -3.39 -0.95 4.35
C MET A 155 -2.19 -1.88 4.60
N ASP A 156 -2.37 -2.98 5.33
CA ASP A 156 -1.35 -4.02 5.53
C ASP A 156 -0.83 -4.61 4.21
N ILE A 157 -1.61 -4.55 3.12
CA ILE A 157 -1.14 -4.96 1.79
C ILE A 157 0.15 -4.24 1.39
N MET A 158 0.36 -3.01 1.89
CA MET A 158 1.53 -2.20 1.54
C MET A 158 2.35 -1.72 2.73
N LEU A 159 1.74 -1.48 3.90
CA LEU A 159 2.43 -0.92 5.06
C LEU A 159 2.75 -1.94 6.15
N SER A 160 2.38 -3.22 5.98
CA SER A 160 2.75 -4.27 6.93
C SER A 160 4.25 -4.53 6.93
N PRO A 161 4.84 -5.01 8.04
CA PRO A 161 6.27 -5.36 8.09
C PRO A 161 6.72 -6.29 6.97
N LEU A 162 5.89 -7.28 6.61
CA LEU A 162 6.17 -8.22 5.52
C LEU A 162 6.12 -7.56 4.13
N ALA A 163 5.25 -6.57 3.94
CA ALA A 163 5.21 -5.80 2.70
C ALA A 163 6.45 -4.89 2.58
N LEU A 164 6.85 -4.26 3.68
CA LEU A 164 8.03 -3.40 3.77
C LEU A 164 9.32 -4.17 3.45
N ASP A 165 9.46 -5.40 3.94
CA ASP A 165 10.59 -6.28 3.59
C ASP A 165 10.70 -6.55 2.08
N LYS A 166 9.54 -6.72 1.42
CA LYS A 166 9.48 -6.95 -0.03
C LYS A 166 9.75 -5.68 -0.83
N THR A 167 9.58 -4.49 -0.24
CA THR A 167 9.77 -3.20 -0.92
C THR A 167 11.01 -2.43 -0.46
N LYS A 168 11.90 -3.07 0.31
CA LYS A 168 13.01 -2.41 1.02
C LYS A 168 13.91 -1.53 0.16
N PHE A 169 14.08 -1.87 -1.11
CA PHE A 169 14.95 -1.14 -2.02
C PHE A 169 14.27 0.02 -2.75
N LEU A 170 12.95 0.18 -2.60
CA LEU A 170 12.13 1.14 -3.37
C LEU A 170 12.45 1.18 -4.88
N THR A 171 12.90 0.06 -5.44
CA THR A 171 13.22 -0.04 -6.85
C THR A 171 11.97 -0.37 -7.66
N SER A 172 12.07 -0.19 -8.97
CA SER A 172 11.02 -0.53 -9.91
C SER A 172 11.51 -1.60 -10.87
N THR A 173 10.59 -2.44 -11.37
CA THR A 173 10.94 -3.49 -12.34
C THR A 173 11.70 -2.91 -13.54
N GLN A 174 11.30 -1.72 -14.00
CA GLN A 174 11.93 -1.00 -15.11
C GLN A 174 13.37 -0.59 -14.80
N LYS A 175 13.67 -0.14 -13.58
CA LYS A 175 15.04 0.20 -13.16
C LYS A 175 15.91 -1.05 -13.14
N CYS A 176 15.39 -2.15 -12.57
CA CYS A 176 16.10 -3.43 -12.56
C CYS A 176 16.36 -3.96 -13.97
N GLU A 177 15.36 -3.90 -14.86
CA GLU A 177 15.50 -4.32 -16.26
C GLU A 177 16.49 -3.44 -17.05
N ALA A 178 16.55 -2.14 -16.79
CA ALA A 178 17.52 -1.24 -17.41
C ALA A 178 18.96 -1.62 -17.03
N VAL A 179 19.24 -1.82 -15.74
CA VAL A 179 20.54 -2.26 -15.26
C VAL A 179 20.89 -3.66 -15.80
N ASN A 180 19.95 -4.59 -15.80
CA ASN A 180 20.16 -5.93 -16.34
C ASN A 180 20.48 -5.91 -17.84
N ARG A 181 19.82 -5.04 -18.62
CA ARG A 181 20.13 -4.85 -20.04
C ARG A 181 21.54 -4.29 -20.24
N PHE A 182 21.93 -3.29 -19.46
CA PHE A 182 23.27 -2.72 -19.48
C PHE A 182 24.35 -3.77 -19.14
N LEU A 183 24.14 -4.54 -18.06
CA LEU A 183 25.08 -5.61 -17.68
C LEU A 183 25.21 -6.69 -18.77
N ARG A 184 24.12 -7.01 -19.49
CA ARG A 184 24.17 -7.94 -20.62
C ARG A 184 24.96 -7.37 -21.80
N SER A 185 24.84 -6.07 -22.10
CA SER A 185 25.63 -5.44 -23.17
C SER A 185 27.11 -5.32 -22.83
N CYS A 186 27.46 -5.26 -21.55
CA CYS A 186 28.85 -5.19 -21.09
C CYS A 186 29.54 -6.56 -20.98
N LYS A 187 28.81 -7.68 -21.12
CA LYS A 187 29.45 -8.99 -21.17
C LYS A 187 30.07 -9.19 -22.56
N PRO A 188 31.37 -9.57 -22.65
CA PRO A 188 31.95 -9.96 -23.91
C PRO A 188 31.12 -11.12 -24.47
N LYS A 189 30.75 -11.02 -25.75
CA LYS A 189 30.18 -12.17 -26.46
C LYS A 189 31.34 -13.13 -26.63
N ASN A 190 31.26 -14.30 -26.00
CA ASN A 190 32.18 -15.37 -26.32
C ASN A 190 31.83 -15.83 -27.74
N ASP A 191 32.54 -15.29 -28.73
CA ASP A 191 32.51 -15.78 -30.10
C ASP A 191 33.38 -17.04 -30.14
N HIS A 192 32.74 -18.20 -30.00
CA HIS A 192 33.25 -19.52 -30.38
C HIS A 192 32.19 -20.23 -31.20
#